data_AF-A0AAP3A4C0-F1
#
_entry.id   AF-A0AAP3A4C0-F1
#
_cell.length_a   1.000
_cell.length_b   1.000
_cell.length_c   1.000
_cell.angle_alpha   90.00
_cell.angle_beta   90.00
_cell.angle_gamma   90.00
#
_symmetry.space_group_name_H-M   'P 1'
#
loop_
_entity.id
_entity.type
_entity.pdbx_description
1 polymer ?
#
loop_
_entity_poly.entity_id
_entity_poly.type
_entity_poly.pdbx_seq_one_letter_code
_entity_poly.pdbx_strand_id
1 'polypeptide(L)'
;YVSPAANLQLKPMVGKDLCVKIELEGGGKRYISGLVTAARVAGHQGRSVVYELRLEPWLKILTHTSDYKAFQNKNVVDILDEVLDEYP
;
A
#
# COMPACT_ATOMS: atom_id res chain seq x y z
N TYR A 1 0.02 11.98 -8.81
CA TYR A 1 -0.70 13.11 -8.18
C TYR A 1 0.04 14.40 -8.53
N VAL A 2 -0.68 15.49 -8.86
CA VAL A 2 -0.09 16.79 -9.21
C VAL A 2 -0.52 17.78 -8.14
N SER A 3 0.44 18.26 -7.32
CA SER A 3 0.17 19.27 -6.29
C SER A 3 0.60 20.66 -6.77
N PRO A 4 -0.21 21.72 -6.55
CA PRO A 4 0.23 23.09 -6.75
C PRO A 4 1.22 23.57 -5.68
N ALA A 5 1.26 22.90 -4.51
CA ALA A 5 2.26 23.15 -3.47
C ALA A 5 3.34 22.06 -3.53
N ALA A 6 4.59 22.48 -3.79
CA ALA A 6 5.75 21.61 -3.94
C ALA A 6 6.23 20.94 -2.62
N ASN A 7 5.42 20.91 -1.56
CA ASN A 7 5.84 20.54 -0.21
C ASN A 7 5.28 19.20 0.31
N LEU A 8 4.76 18.32 -0.55
CA LEU A 8 4.26 17.02 -0.10
C LEU A 8 5.41 16.21 0.53
N GLN A 9 5.33 15.98 1.83
CA GLN A 9 6.35 15.22 2.56
C GLN A 9 6.20 13.73 2.21
N LEU A 10 7.07 13.21 1.37
CA LEU A 10 6.98 11.82 0.87
C LEU A 10 7.43 10.77 1.90
N LYS A 11 8.45 11.08 2.71
CA LYS A 11 8.97 10.16 3.74
C LYS A 11 7.88 9.64 4.69
N PRO A 12 7.02 10.49 5.29
CA PRO A 12 5.97 10.02 6.19
C PRO A 12 4.79 9.33 5.48
N MET A 13 4.77 9.28 4.15
CA MET A 13 3.73 8.55 3.40
C MET A 13 4.07 7.07 3.22
N VAL A 14 5.35 6.72 3.15
CA VAL A 14 5.78 5.31 3.03
C VAL A 14 5.42 4.56 4.31
N GLY A 15 4.77 3.41 4.17
CA GLY A 15 4.28 2.60 5.28
C GLY A 15 2.90 3.00 5.82
N LYS A 16 2.19 3.93 5.16
CA LYS A 16 0.80 4.26 5.50
C LYS A 16 -0.19 3.66 4.51
N ASP A 17 -1.38 3.34 5.00
CA ASP A 17 -2.50 3.00 4.14
C ASP A 17 -3.00 4.21 3.37
N LEU A 18 -3.29 3.99 2.09
CA LEU A 18 -3.88 4.97 1.21
C LEU A 18 -5.01 4.32 0.41
N CYS A 19 -6.11 5.06 0.25
CA CYS A 19 -7.27 4.61 -0.52
C CYS A 19 -7.52 5.59 -1.68
N VAL A 20 -7.50 5.05 -2.90
CA VAL A 20 -7.87 5.76 -4.11
C VAL A 20 -9.34 5.51 -4.39
N LYS A 21 -10.12 6.59 -4.35
CA LYS A 21 -11.52 6.58 -4.77
C LYS A 21 -11.61 6.92 -6.25
N ILE A 22 -12.24 6.05 -7.02
CA ILE A 22 -12.49 6.21 -8.46
C ILE A 22 -14.00 6.33 -8.65
N GLU A 23 -14.42 7.39 -9.33
CA GLU A 23 -15.82 7.54 -9.73
C GLU A 23 -16.02 6.86 -11.09
N LEU A 24 -17.01 5.99 -11.17
CA LEU A 24 -17.34 5.21 -12.36
C LEU A 24 -18.48 5.88 -13.13
N GLU A 25 -18.48 5.67 -14.44
CA GLU A 25 -19.63 6.03 -15.28
C GLU A 25 -20.87 5.29 -14.79
N GLY A 26 -21.99 5.99 -14.66
CA GLY A 26 -23.22 5.47 -14.05
C GLY A 26 -23.34 5.69 -12.53
N GLY A 27 -22.43 6.46 -11.91
CA GLY A 27 -22.58 6.94 -10.52
C GLY A 27 -22.03 6.00 -9.43
N GLY A 28 -21.42 4.88 -9.83
CA GLY A 28 -20.73 3.98 -8.91
C GLY A 28 -19.41 4.55 -8.39
N LYS A 29 -18.95 4.05 -7.24
CA LYS A 29 -17.62 4.37 -6.68
C LYS A 29 -16.83 3.08 -6.49
N ARG A 30 -15.60 3.05 -6.97
CA ARG A 30 -14.63 1.99 -6.72
C ARG A 30 -13.54 2.50 -5.78
N TYR A 31 -13.14 1.67 -4.84
CA TYR A 31 -12.05 1.96 -3.91
C TYR A 31 -10.89 1.01 -4.19
N ILE A 32 -9.68 1.55 -4.27
CA ILE A 32 -8.44 0.79 -4.34
C ILE A 32 -7.60 1.19 -3.13
N SER A 33 -7.54 0.31 -2.14
CA SER A 33 -6.77 0.50 -0.91
C SER A 33 -5.47 -0.31 -0.95
N GLY A 34 -4.43 0.22 -0.33
CA GLY A 34 -3.18 -0.48 -0.12
C GLY A 34 -2.17 0.33 0.68
N LEU A 35 -1.09 -0.34 1.05
CA LEU A 35 0.06 0.25 1.72
C LEU A 35 0.93 0.98 0.71
N VAL A 36 1.37 2.19 1.03
CA VAL A 36 2.36 2.91 0.23
C VAL A 36 3.75 2.31 0.48
N THR A 37 4.26 1.52 -0.46
CA THR A 37 5.59 0.89 -0.34
C THR A 37 6.71 1.74 -0.92
N ALA A 38 6.38 2.65 -1.85
CA ALA A 38 7.33 3.63 -2.37
C ALA A 38 6.64 4.93 -2.75
N ALA A 39 7.34 6.05 -2.56
CA ALA A 39 6.91 7.37 -2.95
C ALA A 39 8.10 8.14 -3.54
N ARG A 40 7.93 8.74 -4.73
CA ARG A 40 8.98 9.51 -5.38
C ARG A 40 8.43 10.73 -6.12
N VAL A 41 9.30 11.72 -6.33
CA VAL A 41 9.04 12.82 -7.27
C VAL A 41 9.35 12.32 -8.67
N ALA A 42 8.35 12.28 -9.54
CA ALA A 42 8.49 11.84 -10.92
C ALA A 42 9.00 12.95 -11.85
N GLY A 43 8.81 14.22 -11.46
CA GLY A 43 9.31 15.37 -12.21
C GLY A 43 8.54 16.65 -11.92
N HIS A 44 8.81 17.67 -12.74
CA HIS A 44 8.10 18.94 -12.73
C HIS A 44 7.36 19.10 -14.05
N GLN A 45 6.10 19.53 -13.98
CA GLN A 45 5.29 19.89 -15.15
C GLN A 45 4.90 21.36 -15.00
N GLY A 46 5.65 22.25 -15.67
CA GLY A 46 5.47 23.69 -15.52
C GLY A 46 5.71 24.14 -14.07
N ARG A 47 4.66 24.68 -13.43
CA ARG A 47 4.69 25.14 -12.03
C ARG A 47 4.26 24.07 -11.02
N SER A 48 3.99 22.86 -11.48
CA SER A 48 3.48 21.78 -10.63
C SER A 48 4.51 20.66 -10.47
N VAL A 49 4.47 19.99 -9.32
CA VAL A 49 5.30 18.82 -9.03
C VAL A 49 4.48 17.55 -9.24
N VAL A 50 5.05 16.60 -9.96
CA VAL A 50 4.43 15.29 -10.21
C VAL A 50 4.99 14.29 -9.20
N TYR A 51 4.09 13.66 -8.44
CA TYR A 51 4.41 12.61 -7.48
C TYR A 51 3.89 11.26 -7.95
N GLU A 52 4.72 10.24 -7.78
CA GLU A 52 4.42 8.85 -8.04
C GLU A 52 4.43 8.07 -6.71
N LEU A 53 3.34 7.33 -6.48
CA LEU A 53 3.17 6.47 -5.32
C LEU A 53 2.96 5.04 -5.81
N ARG A 54 3.66 4.09 -5.21
CA ARG A 54 3.41 2.66 -5.41
C ARG A 54 2.58 2.16 -4.24
N LEU A 55 1.37 1.70 -4.56
CA LEU A 55 0.47 1.03 -3.62
C LEU A 55 0.56 -0.48 -3.84
N GLU A 56 0.75 -1.23 -2.76
CA GLU A 56 0.72 -2.70 -2.75
C GLU A 56 -0.22 -3.18 -1.64
N PRO A 57 -0.80 -4.39 -1.74
CA PRO A 57 -1.58 -4.96 -0.65
C PRO A 57 -0.71 -5.16 0.60
N TRP A 58 -1.31 -5.11 1.79
CA TRP A 58 -0.61 -5.29 3.06
C TRP A 58 0.20 -6.60 3.11
N LEU A 59 -0.29 -7.65 2.42
CA LEU A 59 0.36 -8.95 2.27
C LEU A 59 1.80 -8.84 1.72
N LYS A 60 2.14 -7.74 1.04
CA LYS A 60 3.51 -7.46 0.58
C LYS A 60 4.52 -7.41 1.73
N ILE A 61 4.12 -6.99 2.93
CA ILE A 61 4.97 -6.93 4.12
C ILE A 61 5.58 -8.30 4.41
N LEU A 62 4.81 -9.38 4.21
CA LEU A 62 5.27 -10.76 4.41
C LEU A 62 6.45 -11.15 3.51
N THR A 63 6.66 -10.45 2.39
CA THR A 63 7.82 -10.70 1.50
C THR A 63 9.14 -10.14 2.04
N HIS A 64 9.08 -9.34 3.11
CA HIS A 64 10.25 -8.75 3.77
C HIS A 64 10.70 -9.54 5.01
N THR A 65 9.95 -10.56 5.42
CA THR A 65 10.27 -11.45 6.54
C THR A 65 10.40 -12.89 6.07
N SER A 66 11.21 -13.68 6.76
CA SER A 66 11.34 -15.12 6.51
C SER A 66 11.58 -15.79 7.85
N ASP A 67 10.83 -16.87 8.12
CA ASP A 67 10.90 -17.60 9.38
C ASP A 67 10.81 -19.12 9.15
N TYR A 68 11.31 -19.90 10.10
CA TYR A 68 11.20 -21.35 10.14
C TYR A 68 10.41 -21.78 11.37
N LYS A 69 9.17 -22.22 11.16
CA LYS A 69 8.22 -22.58 12.22
C LYS A 69 7.62 -23.96 11.97
N ALA A 70 7.51 -24.76 13.03
CA ALA A 70 6.87 -26.08 12.95
C ALA A 70 5.38 -25.96 13.28
N PHE A 71 4.52 -26.34 12.34
CA PHE A 71 3.07 -26.37 12.52
C PHE A 71 2.61 -27.82 12.75
N GLN A 72 2.05 -28.12 13.92
CA GLN A 72 1.60 -29.46 14.30
C GLN A 72 0.11 -29.48 14.60
N ASN A 73 -0.59 -30.53 14.16
CA ASN A 73 -2.02 -30.71 14.38
C ASN A 73 -2.89 -29.54 13.87
N LYS A 74 -2.49 -28.89 12.78
CA LYS A 74 -3.17 -27.75 12.16
C LYS A 74 -3.47 -28.03 10.68
N ASN A 75 -4.59 -27.52 10.19
CA ASN A 75 -4.90 -27.50 8.76
C ASN A 75 -4.27 -26.26 8.09
N VAL A 76 -4.36 -26.16 6.76
CA VAL A 76 -3.75 -25.06 5.98
C VAL A 76 -4.36 -23.69 6.33
N VAL A 77 -5.66 -23.62 6.59
CA VAL A 77 -6.34 -22.37 6.98
C VAL A 77 -5.88 -21.93 8.37
N ASP A 78 -5.80 -22.86 9.32
CA ASP A 78 -5.33 -22.56 10.69
C ASP A 78 -3.88 -22.03 10.69
N ILE A 79 -3.03 -22.56 9.80
CA ILE A 79 -1.65 -22.08 9.61
C ILE A 79 -1.66 -20.67 9.02
N LEU A 80 -2.52 -20.42 8.02
CA LEU A 80 -2.63 -19.10 7.41
C LEU A 80 -3.08 -18.06 8.44
N ASP A 81 -4.13 -18.35 9.21
CA ASP A 81 -4.62 -17.44 10.25
C ASP A 81 -3.52 -17.14 11.28
N GLU A 82 -2.79 -18.15 11.74
CA GLU A 82 -1.66 -17.95 12.67
C GLU A 82 -0.55 -17.07 12.08
N VAL A 83 -0.19 -17.26 10.81
CA VAL A 83 0.86 -16.47 10.17
C VAL A 83 0.39 -15.04 9.91
N LEU A 84 -0.87 -14.84 9.51
CA LEU A 84 -1.41 -13.53 9.20
C LEU A 84 -1.69 -12.70 10.47
N ASP A 85 -2.06 -13.33 11.60
CA ASP A 85 -2.32 -12.67 12.88
C ASP A 85 -1.09 -11.96 13.48
N GLU A 86 0.13 -12.37 13.10
CA GLU A 86 1.37 -11.73 13.55
C GLU A 86 1.60 -10.35 12.90
N TYR A 87 0.78 -9.97 11.91
CA TYR A 87 0.91 -8.73 11.14
C TYR A 87 -0.35 -7.85 11.29
N PRO A 88 -0.18 -6.52 11.39
CA PRO A 88 -1.28 -5.58 11.59
C PRO A 88 -2.16 -5.37 10.35
#